data_AF-A0A523CG12-F1
#
_entry.id   AF-A0A523CG12-F1
#
_cell.length_a   1.000
_cell.length_b   1.000
_cell.length_c   1.000
_cell.angle_alpha   90.00
_cell.angle_beta   90.00
_cell.angle_gamma   90.00
#
_symmetry.space_group_name_H-M   'P 1'
#
loop_
_entity.id
_entity.type
_entity.pdbx_description
1 polymer ?
#
loop_
_entity_poly.entity_id
_entity_poly.type
_entity_poly.pdbx_seq_one_letter_code
_entity_poly.pdbx_strand_id
1 'polypeptide(L)'
;MPFRLTTKNRVILLFLCLLALALSGCKESKAPEKPVVQETPARPPGCESCHPEVRLDPSHNLACTDCHGGNPKGATQELAHAGLISQPAHPDQMQKGCGGCHARQVAEAATSLHFTAKNEVNAVRTAFGAQAPLASLTQIPTHETIGSSLDLADDLLRRRCLRCHAYNSGDSYPETVRGTGCAACHLAYTNGTMTSHAFSKSPGDSQCLHCHYGNFVGADYYGRFEHDFNLEYRTPYRTDGSETRPYGVEFHQLAPDIHQQKGMACIDCHSGAELMGGHSGAGKKEKAVTCLGCHGWRTGLPIPLDNLQVEENRLVLFARLTGKKLVVPKLVHPAHKQYGKKAHCTVCHSQWSFNDQGTHLLRIDNPDHPAWSRLSVQGSREVEEQLDNPPGQGTSLRDKINEASSPSLWLKGYELRRWESPLIGIGTDGMLHIFRPILDLHLSMADANKKVLFDNVGVAPRQQRYLPYTPHTVGKAGAFFNERLTPNLPTEIQP
;
A
#
# COMPACT_ATOMS: atom_id res chain seq x y z
N MET A 1 -8.69 26.30 -52.19
CA MET A 1 -8.07 27.10 -53.28
C MET A 1 -6.56 26.95 -53.18
N PRO A 2 -5.86 26.35 -54.16
CA PRO A 2 -4.41 26.20 -54.11
C PRO A 2 -3.74 27.42 -54.78
N PHE A 3 -2.89 28.14 -54.04
CA PHE A 3 -2.09 29.23 -54.58
C PHE A 3 -0.94 28.65 -55.44
N ARG A 4 -1.04 28.82 -56.77
CA ARG A 4 0.07 28.58 -57.71
C ARG A 4 1.00 29.79 -57.71
N LEU A 5 2.24 29.61 -57.24
CA LEU A 5 3.32 30.58 -57.43
C LEU A 5 3.76 30.60 -58.91
N THR A 6 3.90 31.81 -59.46
CA THR A 6 4.25 32.03 -60.87
C THR A 6 5.72 31.72 -61.17
N THR A 7 5.99 31.35 -62.43
CA THR A 7 7.26 30.82 -62.94
C THR A 7 8.47 31.73 -62.71
N LYS A 8 8.27 33.05 -62.58
CA LYS A 8 9.33 34.03 -62.26
C LYS A 8 9.87 33.87 -60.83
N ASN A 9 9.03 33.52 -59.86
CA ASN A 9 9.45 33.38 -58.46
C ASN A 9 10.21 32.08 -58.20
N ARG A 10 10.04 31.06 -59.05
CA ARG A 10 10.78 29.80 -58.94
C ARG A 10 12.25 29.93 -59.37
N VAL A 11 12.53 30.78 -60.37
CA VAL A 11 13.91 30.98 -60.87
C VAL A 11 14.75 31.79 -59.87
N ILE A 12 14.15 32.80 -59.21
CA ILE A 12 14.83 33.61 -58.19
C ILE A 12 15.13 32.77 -56.93
N LEU A 13 14.20 31.91 -56.52
CA LEU A 13 14.42 31.02 -55.37
C LEU A 13 15.50 29.97 -55.63
N LEU A 14 15.54 29.40 -56.85
CA LEU A 14 16.59 28.45 -57.26
C LEU A 14 17.98 29.11 -57.33
N PHE A 15 18.07 30.37 -57.78
CA PHE A 15 19.33 31.11 -57.81
C PHE A 15 19.84 31.47 -56.40
N LEU A 16 18.94 31.83 -55.48
CA LEU A 16 19.28 32.08 -54.08
C LEU A 16 19.71 30.80 -53.33
N CYS A 17 19.08 29.66 -53.61
CA CYS A 17 19.50 28.37 -53.04
C CYS A 17 20.85 27.89 -53.58
N LEU A 18 21.14 28.10 -54.86
CA LEU A 18 22.45 27.75 -55.46
C LEU A 18 23.58 28.66 -54.97
N LEU A 19 23.30 29.95 -54.70
CA LEU A 19 24.29 30.87 -54.13
C LEU A 19 24.61 30.56 -52.65
N ALA A 20 23.62 30.06 -51.88
CA ALA A 20 23.82 29.63 -50.51
C ALA A 20 24.62 28.32 -50.40
N LEU A 21 24.54 27.44 -51.40
CA LEU A 21 25.29 26.18 -51.45
C LEU A 21 26.76 26.35 -51.86
N ALA A 22 27.14 27.49 -52.48
CA ALA A 22 28.50 27.74 -52.96
C ALA A 22 29.42 28.46 -51.95
N LEU A 23 28.92 28.83 -50.76
CA LEU A 23 29.68 29.55 -49.72
C LEU A 23 30.08 28.69 -48.51
N SER A 24 29.87 27.37 -48.55
CA SER A 24 30.42 26.46 -47.53
C SER A 24 31.88 26.08 -47.83
N GLY A 25 32.77 27.06 -47.67
CA GLY A 25 34.20 26.82 -47.58
C GLY A 25 34.53 26.04 -46.31
N CYS A 26 35.32 24.97 -46.47
CA CYS A 26 35.83 24.10 -45.41
C CYS A 26 36.46 24.92 -44.26
N LYS A 27 35.79 24.96 -43.11
CA LYS A 27 36.45 25.16 -41.82
C LYS A 27 36.62 23.79 -41.19
N GLU A 28 37.85 23.38 -40.94
CA GLU A 28 38.17 22.25 -40.08
C GLU A 28 37.40 22.40 -38.76
N SER A 29 36.41 21.54 -38.56
CA SER A 29 35.77 21.38 -37.26
C SER A 29 36.78 20.73 -36.34
N LYS A 30 37.39 21.52 -35.44
CA LYS A 30 38.05 20.98 -34.25
C LYS A 30 37.09 19.99 -33.59
N ALA A 31 37.62 18.83 -33.22
CA ALA A 31 36.90 17.83 -32.43
C ALA A 31 36.18 18.52 -31.26
N PRO A 32 34.96 18.11 -30.90
CA PRO A 32 34.26 18.69 -29.77
C PRO A 32 35.15 18.56 -28.54
N GLU A 33 35.55 19.71 -27.98
CA GLU A 33 36.14 19.74 -26.65
C GLU A 33 35.16 19.00 -25.73
N LYS A 34 35.67 17.96 -25.06
CA LYS A 34 34.96 17.29 -23.98
C LYS A 34 34.36 18.38 -23.09
N PRO A 35 33.10 18.26 -22.63
CA PRO A 35 32.55 19.23 -21.70
C PRO A 35 33.54 19.37 -20.55
N VAL A 36 34.07 20.59 -20.39
CA VAL A 36 34.85 20.94 -19.22
C VAL A 36 33.90 20.67 -18.05
N VAL A 37 34.22 19.62 -17.30
CA VAL A 37 33.61 19.38 -16.00
C VAL A 37 33.86 20.66 -15.23
N GLN A 38 32.82 21.48 -15.08
CA GLN A 38 32.85 22.54 -14.08
C GLN A 38 33.09 21.80 -12.76
N GLU A 39 34.32 21.85 -12.26
CA GLU A 39 34.64 21.39 -10.92
C GLU A 39 33.72 22.17 -10.00
N THR A 40 32.72 21.47 -9.47
CA THR A 40 31.83 22.03 -8.46
C THR A 40 32.74 22.52 -7.33
N PRO A 41 32.68 23.80 -6.92
CA PRO A 41 33.59 24.31 -5.91
C PRO A 41 33.54 23.39 -4.69
N ALA A 42 34.71 22.92 -4.25
CA ALA A 42 34.85 22.00 -3.13
C ALA A 42 34.17 22.61 -1.91
N ARG A 43 33.01 22.03 -1.53
CA ARG A 43 32.28 22.43 -0.34
C ARG A 43 33.07 21.96 0.90
N PRO A 44 32.97 22.67 2.03
CA PRO A 44 33.58 22.19 3.26
C PRO A 44 33.05 20.77 3.56
N PRO A 45 33.92 19.84 3.98
CA PRO A 45 33.52 18.47 4.28
C PRO A 45 32.47 18.45 5.41
N GLY A 46 31.55 17.48 5.32
CA GLY A 46 30.48 17.29 6.29
C GLY A 46 29.11 17.21 5.63
N CYS A 47 28.27 16.29 6.10
CA CYS A 47 26.97 16.02 5.49
C CYS A 47 26.06 17.27 5.44
N GLU A 48 26.11 18.09 6.50
CA GLU A 48 25.30 19.31 6.63
C GLU A 48 25.66 20.41 5.64
N SER A 49 26.88 20.42 5.08
CA SER A 49 27.27 21.43 4.07
C SER A 49 26.52 21.23 2.75
N CYS A 50 26.12 19.99 2.45
CA CYS A 50 25.31 19.64 1.28
C CYS A 50 23.83 19.42 1.64
N HIS A 51 23.53 19.05 2.88
CA HIS A 51 22.18 18.78 3.38
C HIS A 51 21.76 19.74 4.51
N PRO A 52 21.83 21.07 4.32
CA PRO A 52 21.62 22.05 5.39
C PRO A 52 20.17 22.14 5.87
N GLU A 53 19.23 21.48 5.20
CA GLU A 53 17.79 21.47 5.53
C GLU A 53 17.38 20.26 6.38
N VAL A 54 18.26 19.26 6.54
CA VAL A 54 17.96 18.08 7.35
C VAL A 54 17.96 18.47 8.82
N ARG A 55 16.88 18.11 9.53
CA ARG A 55 16.69 18.34 10.96
C ARG A 55 16.38 17.02 11.63
N LEU A 56 17.18 16.67 12.62
CA LEU A 56 17.01 15.47 13.45
C LEU A 56 16.17 15.81 14.69
N ASP A 57 15.48 14.82 15.24
CA ASP A 57 14.84 14.97 16.55
C ASP A 57 15.87 14.87 17.69
N PRO A 58 15.54 15.35 18.90
CA PRO A 58 16.47 15.34 20.03
C PRO A 58 16.97 13.94 20.44
N SER A 59 16.18 12.89 20.23
CA SER A 59 16.56 11.51 20.59
C SER A 59 17.50 10.87 19.56
N HIS A 60 17.49 11.35 18.32
CA HIS A 60 18.36 10.89 17.23
C HIS A 60 19.32 11.97 16.76
N ASN A 61 19.70 12.93 17.61
CA ASN A 61 20.71 13.93 17.30
C ASN A 61 22.13 13.32 17.34
N LEU A 62 22.38 12.42 16.39
CA LEU A 62 23.59 11.62 16.20
C LEU A 62 24.31 12.06 14.91
N ALA A 63 25.54 11.59 14.69
CA ALA A 63 26.21 11.87 13.42
C ALA A 63 25.48 11.15 12.29
N CYS A 64 25.35 11.77 11.11
CA CYS A 64 24.66 11.17 9.96
C CYS A 64 25.25 9.79 9.61
N THR A 65 26.56 9.64 9.81
CA THR A 65 27.33 8.42 9.58
C THR A 65 26.97 7.27 10.53
N ASP A 66 26.37 7.55 11.68
CA ASP A 66 26.00 6.52 12.66
C ASP A 66 24.85 5.65 12.14
N CYS A 67 23.95 6.24 11.35
CA CYS A 67 22.87 5.51 10.67
C CYS A 67 23.22 5.20 9.21
N HIS A 68 23.68 6.21 8.46
CA HIS A 68 23.86 6.11 7.02
C HIS A 68 25.26 5.66 6.60
N GLY A 69 26.27 5.62 7.48
CA GLY A 69 27.65 5.39 7.06
C GLY A 69 28.17 6.51 6.15
N GLY A 70 28.93 6.14 5.11
CA GLY A 70 29.59 7.12 4.24
C GLY A 70 30.89 7.69 4.83
N ASN A 71 31.44 8.71 4.17
CA ASN A 71 32.68 9.37 4.56
C ASN A 71 32.42 10.86 4.86
N PRO A 72 32.42 11.28 6.14
CA PRO A 72 32.12 12.66 6.50
C PRO A 72 33.20 13.66 6.06
N LYS A 73 34.37 13.18 5.62
CA LYS A 73 35.48 14.01 5.11
C LYS A 73 35.48 14.14 3.58
N GLY A 74 34.57 13.46 2.88
CA GLY A 74 34.46 13.57 1.43
C GLY A 74 33.97 14.96 1.00
N ALA A 75 34.69 15.59 0.08
CA ALA A 75 34.33 16.91 -0.46
C ALA A 75 33.47 16.84 -1.74
N THR A 76 33.31 15.65 -2.34
CA THR A 76 32.43 15.38 -3.48
C THR A 76 31.35 14.37 -3.11
N GLN A 77 30.28 14.31 -3.88
CA GLN A 77 29.20 13.35 -3.70
C GLN A 77 29.72 11.91 -3.68
N GLU A 78 30.59 11.56 -4.62
CA GLU A 78 31.14 10.21 -4.76
C GLU A 78 31.99 9.83 -3.55
N LEU A 79 32.87 10.74 -3.10
CA LEU A 79 33.74 10.49 -1.96
C LEU A 79 32.95 10.45 -0.66
N ALA A 80 31.98 11.35 -0.46
CA ALA A 80 31.18 11.43 0.74
C ALA A 80 30.17 10.27 0.86
N HIS A 81 29.60 9.83 -0.26
CA HIS A 81 28.63 8.73 -0.30
C HIS A 81 29.28 7.35 -0.44
N ALA A 82 30.61 7.26 -0.49
CA ALA A 82 31.32 5.98 -0.50
C ALA A 82 30.99 5.16 0.76
N GLY A 83 30.28 4.04 0.59
CA GLY A 83 29.82 3.20 1.70
C GLY A 83 28.55 3.70 2.41
N LEU A 84 27.82 4.64 1.80
CA LEU A 84 26.53 5.13 2.32
C LEU A 84 25.43 4.06 2.21
N ILE A 85 24.62 3.97 3.24
CA ILE A 85 23.36 3.23 3.29
C ILE A 85 22.23 4.25 3.12
N SER A 86 21.57 4.24 1.97
CA SER A 86 20.49 5.18 1.67
C SER A 86 19.26 4.97 2.55
N GLN A 87 18.96 3.71 2.89
CA GLN A 87 17.79 3.32 3.68
C GLN A 87 18.20 2.54 4.94
N PRO A 88 18.73 3.19 5.97
CA PRO A 88 19.22 2.50 7.17
C PRO A 88 18.11 1.83 7.98
N ALA A 89 16.87 2.26 7.81
CA ALA A 89 15.69 1.64 8.40
C ALA A 89 15.11 0.48 7.58
N HIS A 90 15.62 0.20 6.38
CA HIS A 90 15.21 -0.95 5.58
C HIS A 90 15.36 -2.24 6.40
N PRO A 91 14.44 -3.22 6.31
CA PRO A 91 14.51 -4.44 7.12
C PRO A 91 15.85 -5.19 7.04
N ASP A 92 16.54 -5.15 5.89
CA ASP A 92 17.87 -5.75 5.74
C ASP A 92 19.02 -4.95 6.39
N GLN A 93 18.78 -3.68 6.72
CA GLN A 93 19.78 -2.75 7.27
C GLN A 93 19.46 -2.29 8.70
N MET A 94 18.22 -2.46 9.18
CA MET A 94 17.77 -1.95 10.47
C MET A 94 18.56 -2.50 11.66
N GLN A 95 19.14 -3.70 11.55
CA GLN A 95 20.04 -4.21 12.60
C GLN A 95 21.32 -3.37 12.70
N LYS A 96 21.86 -2.92 11.57
CA LYS A 96 23.04 -2.04 11.53
C LYS A 96 22.67 -0.59 11.89
N GLY A 97 21.57 -0.07 11.35
CA GLY A 97 21.16 1.32 11.53
C GLY A 97 20.50 1.62 12.88
N CYS A 98 19.77 0.66 13.45
CA CYS A 98 18.96 0.87 14.67
C CYS A 98 19.34 -0.10 15.81
N GLY A 99 19.89 -1.27 15.50
CA GLY A 99 20.09 -2.37 16.45
C GLY A 99 21.06 -2.06 17.59
N GLY A 100 21.97 -1.09 17.44
CA GLY A 100 22.87 -0.66 18.52
C GLY A 100 22.13 -0.08 19.73
N CYS A 101 21.02 0.63 19.50
CA CYS A 101 20.21 1.26 20.56
C CYS A 101 18.86 0.57 20.75
N HIS A 102 18.30 -0.02 19.69
CA HIS A 102 16.97 -0.63 19.64
C HIS A 102 17.00 -2.12 19.33
N ALA A 103 18.03 -2.84 19.81
CA ALA A 103 18.24 -4.27 19.56
C ALA A 103 16.97 -5.11 19.74
N ARG A 104 16.23 -4.83 20.81
CA ARG A 104 15.01 -5.55 21.15
C ARG A 104 13.89 -5.29 20.16
N GLN A 105 13.61 -4.02 19.84
CA GLN A 105 12.57 -3.66 18.87
C GLN A 105 12.89 -4.21 17.48
N VAL A 106 14.16 -4.20 17.06
CA VAL A 106 14.58 -4.78 15.78
C VAL A 106 14.32 -6.29 15.76
N ALA A 107 14.69 -7.01 16.83
CA ALA A 107 14.45 -8.45 16.92
C ALA A 107 12.95 -8.80 16.96
N GLU A 108 12.14 -8.04 17.71
CA GLU A 108 10.69 -8.22 17.80
C GLU A 108 10.03 -7.95 16.43
N ALA A 109 10.39 -6.84 15.77
CA ALA A 109 9.85 -6.43 14.46
C ALA A 109 10.13 -7.48 13.39
N ALA A 110 11.33 -8.05 13.35
CA ALA A 110 11.70 -9.09 12.38
C ALA A 110 10.80 -10.35 12.45
N THR A 111 10.10 -10.58 13.56
CA THR A 111 9.17 -11.71 13.73
C THR A 111 7.69 -11.31 13.68
N SER A 112 7.41 -10.01 13.54
CA SER A 112 6.04 -9.48 13.55
C SER A 112 5.29 -9.86 12.27
N LEU A 113 3.95 -9.85 12.34
CA LEU A 113 3.12 -10.13 11.18
C LEU A 113 3.23 -9.04 10.11
N HIS A 114 3.47 -7.78 10.50
CA HIS A 114 3.62 -6.68 9.55
C HIS A 114 4.92 -6.76 8.74
N PHE A 115 5.98 -7.36 9.28
CA PHE A 115 7.25 -7.53 8.57
C PHE A 115 7.34 -8.86 7.83
N THR A 116 6.73 -9.91 8.37
CA THR A 116 6.78 -11.23 7.74
C THR A 116 5.69 -11.43 6.68
N ALA A 117 4.56 -10.71 6.78
CA ALA A 117 3.34 -10.90 5.97
C ALA A 117 2.92 -12.38 5.82
N LYS A 118 3.31 -13.23 6.79
CA LYS A 118 3.27 -14.68 6.64
C LYS A 118 1.84 -15.21 6.53
N ASN A 119 0.86 -14.54 7.12
CA ASN A 119 -0.53 -15.00 7.07
C ASN A 119 -1.11 -14.76 5.67
N GLU A 120 -0.94 -13.55 5.15
CA GLU A 120 -1.45 -13.11 3.85
C GLU A 120 -0.78 -13.89 2.71
N VAL A 121 0.55 -14.00 2.75
CA VAL A 121 1.33 -14.76 1.76
C VAL A 121 0.91 -16.22 1.75
N ASN A 122 0.84 -16.87 2.91
CA ASN A 122 0.49 -18.28 2.95
C ASN A 122 -0.98 -18.54 2.63
N ALA A 123 -1.89 -17.60 2.91
CA ALA A 123 -3.29 -17.73 2.50
C ALA A 123 -3.41 -17.80 0.97
N VAL A 124 -2.75 -16.90 0.24
CA VAL A 124 -2.72 -16.92 -1.22
C VAL A 124 -2.02 -18.18 -1.72
N ARG A 125 -0.81 -18.49 -1.23
CA ARG A 125 -0.04 -19.66 -1.69
C ARG A 125 -0.77 -20.98 -1.46
N THR A 126 -1.41 -21.16 -0.31
CA THR A 126 -2.20 -22.36 0.01
C THR A 126 -3.37 -22.50 -0.96
N ALA A 127 -4.04 -21.38 -1.28
CA ALA A 127 -5.14 -21.35 -2.23
C ALA A 127 -4.73 -21.77 -3.66
N PHE A 128 -3.43 -21.71 -3.99
CA PHE A 128 -2.85 -22.11 -5.28
C PHE A 128 -1.95 -23.36 -5.20
N GLY A 129 -2.02 -24.13 -4.11
CA GLY A 129 -1.46 -25.48 -4.02
C GLY A 129 -0.24 -25.66 -3.11
N ALA A 130 0.19 -24.63 -2.37
CA ALA A 130 1.30 -24.78 -1.43
C ALA A 130 0.94 -25.75 -0.29
N GLN A 131 1.83 -26.70 -0.04
CA GLN A 131 1.69 -27.70 1.03
C GLN A 131 2.39 -27.29 2.34
N ALA A 132 3.37 -26.38 2.24
CA ALA A 132 4.17 -25.92 3.37
C ALA A 132 4.11 -24.38 3.48
N PRO A 133 3.86 -23.85 4.69
CA PRO A 133 3.88 -22.42 4.92
C PRO A 133 5.32 -21.89 4.93
N LEU A 134 5.48 -20.65 4.48
CA LEU A 134 6.71 -19.88 4.63
C LEU A 134 6.70 -19.11 5.96
N ALA A 135 7.88 -18.90 6.54
CA ALA A 135 8.02 -18.11 7.75
C ALA A 135 7.91 -16.60 7.47
N SER A 136 8.26 -16.16 6.26
CA SER A 136 8.26 -14.76 5.83
C SER A 136 8.10 -14.64 4.31
N LEU A 137 7.56 -13.52 3.84
CA LEU A 137 7.47 -13.16 2.42
C LEU A 137 8.82 -13.22 1.69
N THR A 138 9.95 -12.99 2.37
CA THR A 138 11.28 -13.01 1.75
C THR A 138 11.67 -14.40 1.26
N GLN A 139 10.99 -15.44 1.75
CA GLN A 139 11.17 -16.83 1.35
C GLN A 139 10.27 -17.25 0.16
N ILE A 140 9.45 -16.33 -0.40
CA ILE A 140 8.68 -16.64 -1.61
C ILE A 140 9.68 -16.99 -2.72
N PRO A 141 9.59 -18.17 -3.36
CA PRO A 141 10.52 -18.56 -4.41
C PRO A 141 10.47 -17.62 -5.62
N THR A 142 11.60 -17.52 -6.32
CA THR A 142 11.66 -16.96 -7.68
C THR A 142 11.75 -18.10 -8.67
N HIS A 143 11.06 -17.97 -9.81
CA HIS A 143 10.96 -19.02 -10.82
C HIS A 143 11.51 -18.53 -12.15
N GLU A 144 12.44 -19.27 -12.76
CA GLU A 144 12.92 -18.97 -14.13
C GLU A 144 11.82 -19.25 -15.16
N THR A 145 11.02 -20.28 -14.92
CA THR A 145 9.85 -20.64 -15.73
C THR A 145 8.65 -20.90 -14.82
N ILE A 146 7.48 -20.41 -15.22
CA ILE A 146 6.23 -20.60 -14.47
C ILE A 146 5.56 -21.88 -14.97
N GLY A 147 5.67 -22.95 -14.18
CA GLY A 147 5.18 -24.29 -14.55
C GLY A 147 3.89 -24.70 -13.84
N SER A 148 3.53 -24.03 -12.74
CA SER A 148 2.35 -24.36 -11.93
C SER A 148 1.57 -23.12 -11.49
N SER A 149 0.35 -23.33 -10.98
CA SER A 149 -0.48 -22.27 -10.38
C SER A 149 0.18 -21.62 -9.17
N LEU A 150 0.97 -22.39 -8.40
CA LEU A 150 1.71 -21.88 -7.27
C LEU A 150 2.85 -20.96 -7.72
N ASP A 151 3.58 -21.33 -8.78
CA ASP A 151 4.65 -20.49 -9.33
C ASP A 151 4.10 -19.15 -9.83
N LEU A 152 2.92 -19.19 -10.46
CA LEU A 152 2.21 -18.01 -10.94
C LEU A 152 1.75 -17.12 -9.77
N ALA A 153 1.28 -17.71 -8.69
CA ALA A 153 0.92 -17.00 -7.46
C ALA A 153 2.14 -16.40 -6.75
N ASP A 154 3.28 -17.11 -6.72
CA ASP A 154 4.54 -16.61 -6.15
C ASP A 154 5.04 -15.38 -6.94
N ASP A 155 4.99 -15.41 -8.28
CA ASP A 155 5.35 -14.26 -9.13
C ASP A 155 4.39 -13.07 -8.94
N LEU A 156 3.09 -13.33 -8.87
CA LEU A 156 2.07 -12.32 -8.56
C LEU A 156 2.37 -11.61 -7.24
N LEU A 157 2.62 -12.39 -6.18
CA LEU A 157 2.88 -11.86 -4.84
C LEU A 157 4.10 -10.93 -4.88
N ARG A 158 5.20 -11.40 -5.48
CA ARG A 158 6.47 -10.67 -5.60
C ARG A 158 6.37 -9.40 -6.43
N ARG A 159 5.62 -9.39 -7.54
CA ARG A 159 5.63 -8.27 -8.50
C ARG A 159 4.49 -7.27 -8.31
N ARG A 160 3.33 -7.74 -7.82
CA ARG A 160 2.12 -6.92 -7.78
C ARG A 160 1.56 -6.71 -6.38
N CYS A 161 1.55 -7.73 -5.53
CA CYS A 161 0.88 -7.61 -4.22
C CYS A 161 1.75 -6.92 -3.17
N LEU A 162 3.05 -7.22 -3.12
CA LEU A 162 3.95 -6.78 -2.03
C LEU A 162 4.42 -5.31 -2.13
N ARG A 163 3.78 -4.48 -2.96
CA ARG A 163 4.11 -3.03 -3.10
C ARG A 163 3.79 -2.21 -1.85
N CYS A 164 2.83 -2.66 -1.05
CA CYS A 164 2.46 -2.02 0.22
C CYS A 164 3.34 -2.49 1.39
N HIS A 165 4.28 -3.41 1.17
CA HIS A 165 5.06 -4.01 2.26
C HIS A 165 6.23 -3.11 2.71
N ALA A 166 6.70 -3.28 3.94
CA ALA A 166 7.73 -2.42 4.58
C ALA A 166 9.15 -2.55 3.95
N TYR A 167 9.36 -3.50 3.05
CA TYR A 167 10.58 -3.63 2.24
C TYR A 167 10.59 -2.68 1.03
N ASN A 168 9.45 -2.09 0.69
CA ASN A 168 9.30 -1.27 -0.49
C ASN A 168 8.79 0.14 -0.11
N SER A 169 9.34 1.16 -0.75
CA SER A 169 8.95 2.57 -0.55
C SER A 169 7.59 2.94 -1.14
N GLY A 170 6.87 2.00 -1.75
CA GLY A 170 5.57 2.22 -2.38
C GLY A 170 5.66 2.68 -3.83
N ASP A 171 4.50 2.71 -4.49
CA ASP A 171 4.36 3.33 -5.81
C ASP A 171 4.58 4.85 -5.71
N SER A 172 4.96 5.50 -6.82
CA SER A 172 5.15 6.97 -6.88
C SER A 172 3.83 7.72 -7.10
N TYR A 173 2.84 7.44 -6.24
CA TYR A 173 1.68 8.30 -6.03
C TYR A 173 1.91 9.20 -4.81
N PRO A 174 1.33 10.42 -4.77
CA PRO A 174 1.54 11.40 -3.70
C PRO A 174 1.42 10.84 -2.28
N GLU A 175 0.45 9.96 -2.05
CA GLU A 175 0.11 9.41 -0.74
C GLU A 175 0.36 7.91 -0.67
N THR A 176 1.31 7.37 -1.45
CA THR A 176 1.78 5.97 -1.30
C THR A 176 3.28 5.86 -1.05
N VAL A 177 4.06 6.88 -1.40
CA VAL A 177 5.50 6.93 -1.13
C VAL A 177 5.77 7.08 0.37
N ARG A 178 6.70 6.29 0.87
CA ARG A 178 7.06 6.23 2.30
C ARG A 178 8.48 5.69 2.49
N GLY A 179 8.98 5.78 3.72
CA GLY A 179 10.21 5.10 4.12
C GLY A 179 10.05 3.57 4.16
N THR A 180 11.13 2.86 4.45
CA THR A 180 11.14 1.40 4.61
C THR A 180 11.38 1.01 6.06
N GLY A 181 10.92 -0.18 6.44
CA GLY A 181 10.99 -0.71 7.81
C GLY A 181 10.51 0.30 8.85
N CYS A 182 11.33 0.65 9.83
CA CYS A 182 10.97 1.60 10.89
C CYS A 182 10.55 2.98 10.34
N ALA A 183 11.21 3.43 9.28
CA ALA A 183 10.94 4.73 8.66
C ALA A 183 9.60 4.78 7.92
N ALA A 184 9.01 3.63 7.58
CA ALA A 184 7.70 3.57 6.92
C ALA A 184 6.58 4.17 7.79
N CYS A 185 6.73 4.09 9.12
CA CYS A 185 5.77 4.62 10.08
C CYS A 185 6.30 5.84 10.83
N HIS A 186 7.59 5.84 11.17
CA HIS A 186 8.15 6.82 12.10
C HIS A 186 8.72 8.07 11.42
N LEU A 187 8.98 8.06 10.11
CA LEU A 187 9.34 9.28 9.37
C LEU A 187 8.14 9.75 8.57
N ALA A 188 7.84 11.05 8.68
CA ALA A 188 6.68 11.62 8.03
C ALA A 188 6.94 11.86 6.54
N TYR A 189 6.03 11.34 5.71
CA TYR A 189 5.95 11.60 4.28
C TYR A 189 4.65 12.34 3.94
N THR A 190 4.70 13.19 2.91
CA THR A 190 3.56 13.90 2.34
C THR A 190 3.86 14.23 0.88
N ASN A 191 2.90 14.03 -0.03
CA ASN A 191 3.06 14.34 -1.45
C ASN A 191 4.35 13.78 -2.09
N GLY A 192 4.66 12.52 -1.80
CA GLY A 192 5.80 11.84 -2.40
C GLY A 192 7.15 12.10 -1.73
N THR A 193 7.23 12.99 -0.73
CA THR A 193 8.51 13.42 -0.14
C THR A 193 8.52 13.29 1.38
N MET A 194 9.69 13.01 1.93
CA MET A 194 9.91 13.04 3.38
C MET A 194 9.86 14.49 3.86
N THR A 195 9.01 14.79 4.83
CA THR A 195 8.84 16.16 5.35
C THR A 195 9.84 16.49 6.44
N SER A 196 10.37 15.49 7.13
CA SER A 196 11.32 15.65 8.24
C SER A 196 12.11 14.38 8.50
N HIS A 197 13.35 14.52 8.98
CA HIS A 197 14.14 13.42 9.54
C HIS A 197 13.92 13.24 11.06
N ALA A 198 12.90 13.90 11.63
CA ALA A 198 12.49 13.69 13.01
C ALA A 198 11.62 12.43 13.14
N PHE A 199 12.06 11.46 13.94
CA PHE A 199 11.30 10.24 14.19
C PHE A 199 10.11 10.53 15.12
N SER A 200 8.89 10.25 14.64
CA SER A 200 7.68 10.39 15.43
C SER A 200 7.42 9.15 16.28
N LYS A 201 7.31 9.34 17.59
CA LYS A 201 6.84 8.29 18.51
C LYS A 201 5.38 7.88 18.23
N SER A 202 4.56 8.80 17.73
CA SER A 202 3.13 8.59 17.51
C SER A 202 2.80 8.98 16.07
N PRO A 203 2.89 8.01 15.15
CA PRO A 203 2.57 8.23 13.74
C PRO A 203 1.14 8.76 13.56
N GLY A 204 0.98 9.72 12.66
CA GLY A 204 -0.33 10.13 12.19
C GLY A 204 -0.93 9.09 11.24
N ASP A 205 -2.25 9.10 11.09
CA ASP A 205 -2.98 8.12 10.28
C ASP A 205 -2.54 8.11 8.80
N SER A 206 -2.02 9.24 8.28
CA SER A 206 -1.44 9.29 6.93
C SER A 206 -0.33 8.26 6.73
N GLN A 207 0.47 7.97 7.77
CA GLN A 207 1.55 6.98 7.67
C GLN A 207 1.00 5.57 7.47
N CYS A 208 -0.12 5.24 8.13
CA CYS A 208 -0.83 3.98 7.90
C CYS A 208 -1.40 3.94 6.48
N LEU A 209 -2.04 5.03 6.05
CA LEU A 209 -2.74 5.13 4.77
C LEU A 209 -1.81 5.04 3.55
N HIS A 210 -0.49 5.22 3.69
CA HIS A 210 0.46 4.95 2.59
C HIS A 210 0.48 3.47 2.15
N CYS A 211 -0.01 2.55 2.98
CA CYS A 211 -0.20 1.13 2.66
C CYS A 211 -1.67 0.73 2.70
N HIS A 212 -2.42 1.33 3.63
CA HIS A 212 -3.80 1.02 3.96
C HIS A 212 -4.81 1.80 3.11
N TYR A 213 -4.61 1.77 1.79
CA TYR A 213 -5.42 2.46 0.79
C TYR A 213 -6.11 1.49 -0.19
N GLY A 214 -6.88 2.03 -1.14
CA GLY A 214 -7.70 1.24 -2.05
C GLY A 214 -8.86 0.57 -1.29
N ASN A 215 -9.29 -0.61 -1.73
CA ASN A 215 -10.29 -1.39 -0.98
C ASN A 215 -9.62 -2.26 0.11
N PHE A 216 -8.92 -1.61 1.04
CA PHE A 216 -8.25 -2.25 2.18
C PHE A 216 -8.60 -1.57 3.50
N VAL A 217 -8.30 -2.25 4.62
CA VAL A 217 -8.53 -1.68 5.96
C VAL A 217 -7.78 -0.35 6.09
N GLY A 218 -8.42 0.65 6.68
CA GLY A 218 -7.92 2.02 6.83
C GLY A 218 -8.58 2.99 5.85
N ALA A 219 -8.68 2.61 4.58
CA ALA A 219 -9.49 3.36 3.62
C ALA A 219 -10.97 3.39 4.04
N ASP A 220 -11.49 2.25 4.49
CA ASP A 220 -12.85 2.13 5.02
C ASP A 220 -13.08 2.91 6.32
N TYR A 221 -12.08 2.96 7.21
CA TYR A 221 -12.09 3.81 8.41
C TYR A 221 -12.33 5.28 8.08
N TYR A 222 -11.75 5.73 6.97
CA TYR A 222 -11.92 7.08 6.41
C TYR A 222 -13.09 7.21 5.44
N GLY A 223 -13.93 6.18 5.28
CA GLY A 223 -15.10 6.24 4.42
C GLY A 223 -14.77 6.15 2.93
N ARG A 224 -13.66 5.54 2.52
CA ARG A 224 -13.20 5.54 1.12
C ARG A 224 -13.43 4.18 0.47
N PHE A 225 -14.07 4.19 -0.70
CA PHE A 225 -14.18 3.02 -1.58
C PHE A 225 -13.59 3.35 -2.94
N GLU A 226 -12.56 2.64 -3.35
CA GLU A 226 -11.85 2.86 -4.61
C GLU A 226 -12.79 2.68 -5.81
N HIS A 227 -12.74 3.62 -6.77
CA HIS A 227 -13.50 3.53 -8.01
C HIS A 227 -13.09 2.31 -8.84
N ASP A 228 -13.96 1.90 -9.74
CA ASP A 228 -13.61 0.97 -10.81
C ASP A 228 -12.47 1.52 -11.69
N PHE A 229 -11.71 0.63 -12.31
CA PHE A 229 -10.48 1.01 -13.03
C PHE A 229 -10.72 1.73 -14.34
N ASN A 230 -11.74 1.30 -15.10
CA ASN A 230 -12.09 1.95 -16.35
C ASN A 230 -12.64 3.35 -16.06
N LEU A 231 -12.06 4.35 -16.72
CA LEU A 231 -12.40 5.77 -16.60
C LEU A 231 -13.91 6.04 -16.66
N GLU A 232 -14.65 5.31 -17.48
CA GLU A 232 -16.11 5.46 -17.62
C GLU A 232 -16.88 5.33 -16.29
N TYR A 233 -16.31 4.64 -15.30
CA TYR A 233 -16.91 4.42 -13.98
C TYR A 233 -16.26 5.27 -12.87
N ARG A 234 -15.40 6.25 -13.22
CA ARG A 234 -14.68 7.10 -12.26
C ARG A 234 -15.23 8.52 -12.18
N THR A 235 -16.54 8.67 -12.05
CA THR A 235 -17.20 9.98 -11.95
C THR A 235 -17.03 10.61 -10.55
N PRO A 236 -17.03 11.96 -10.41
CA PRO A 236 -17.23 12.97 -11.46
C PRO A 236 -15.97 13.19 -12.32
N TYR A 237 -16.17 13.41 -13.63
CA TYR A 237 -15.08 13.82 -14.51
C TYR A 237 -14.70 15.28 -14.23
N ARG A 238 -13.40 15.53 -14.12
CA ARG A 238 -12.89 16.88 -13.86
C ARG A 238 -12.63 17.59 -15.19
N THR A 239 -13.26 18.74 -15.38
CA THR A 239 -13.20 19.53 -16.63
C THR A 239 -11.86 20.24 -16.84
N ASP A 240 -11.07 20.38 -15.78
CA ASP A 240 -9.73 21.00 -15.78
C ASP A 240 -8.62 20.01 -16.17
N GLY A 241 -8.96 18.74 -16.41
CA GLY A 241 -8.00 17.68 -16.70
C GLY A 241 -7.12 17.28 -15.51
N SER A 242 -7.38 17.82 -14.31
CA SER A 242 -6.66 17.42 -13.10
C SER A 242 -7.15 16.04 -12.64
N GLU A 243 -6.22 15.12 -12.43
CA GLU A 243 -6.50 13.82 -11.81
C GLU A 243 -6.04 13.85 -10.35
N THR A 244 -6.99 13.85 -9.41
CA THR A 244 -6.67 13.71 -7.99
C THR A 244 -6.68 12.24 -7.61
N ARG A 245 -5.59 11.53 -7.93
CA ARG A 245 -5.38 10.11 -7.59
C ARG A 245 -4.23 9.95 -6.57
N PRO A 246 -4.38 10.46 -5.33
CA PRO A 246 -3.29 10.43 -4.33
C PRO A 246 -2.81 9.01 -4.01
N TYR A 247 -3.69 8.02 -4.15
CA TYR A 247 -3.43 6.60 -3.91
C TYR A 247 -3.44 5.76 -5.20
N GLY A 248 -3.37 6.40 -6.37
CA GLY A 248 -3.33 5.77 -7.69
C GLY A 248 -4.66 5.53 -8.37
N VAL A 249 -5.76 5.44 -7.63
CA VAL A 249 -7.13 5.45 -8.18
C VAL A 249 -7.99 6.39 -7.34
N GLU A 250 -8.96 7.05 -7.97
CA GLU A 250 -9.97 7.85 -7.29
C GLU A 250 -10.86 6.97 -6.39
N PHE A 251 -11.62 7.58 -5.49
CA PHE A 251 -12.49 6.86 -4.57
C PHE A 251 -13.81 7.58 -4.34
N HIS A 252 -14.86 6.81 -4.09
CA HIS A 252 -16.12 7.28 -3.54
C HIS A 252 -15.91 7.64 -2.07
N GLN A 253 -16.39 8.82 -1.67
CA GLN A 253 -16.47 9.20 -0.26
C GLN A 253 -17.81 8.74 0.33
N LEU A 254 -17.76 7.60 0.99
CA LEU A 254 -18.85 7.00 1.78
C LEU A 254 -18.79 7.47 3.24
N ALA A 255 -19.67 6.92 4.07
CA ALA A 255 -19.71 7.19 5.50
C ALA A 255 -18.45 6.64 6.21
N PRO A 256 -17.65 7.47 6.90
CA PRO A 256 -16.51 7.01 7.68
C PRO A 256 -16.94 6.35 8.99
N ASP A 257 -16.00 5.68 9.66
CA ASP A 257 -16.23 5.08 10.98
C ASP A 257 -16.61 6.13 12.03
N ILE A 258 -17.50 5.77 12.96
CA ILE A 258 -17.91 6.67 14.04
C ILE A 258 -16.74 7.02 14.97
N HIS A 259 -15.77 6.12 15.19
CA HIS A 259 -14.60 6.42 16.00
C HIS A 259 -13.72 7.48 15.31
N GLN A 260 -13.56 7.37 13.99
CA GLN A 260 -12.88 8.37 13.17
C GLN A 260 -13.57 9.73 13.28
N GLN A 261 -14.90 9.75 13.10
CA GLN A 261 -15.71 10.98 13.21
C GLN A 261 -15.62 11.62 14.61
N LYS A 262 -15.40 10.81 15.65
CA LYS A 262 -15.22 11.30 17.02
C LYS A 262 -13.78 11.76 17.29
N GLY A 263 -12.85 11.53 16.39
CA GLY A 263 -11.46 12.01 16.46
C GLY A 263 -10.47 10.98 17.00
N MET A 264 -10.80 9.69 16.96
CA MET A 264 -9.84 8.62 17.23
C MET A 264 -8.95 8.38 16.00
N ALA A 265 -7.66 8.26 16.25
CA ALA A 265 -6.65 7.86 15.28
C ALA A 265 -6.54 6.33 15.19
N CYS A 266 -5.89 5.81 14.15
CA CYS A 266 -5.55 4.39 14.02
C CYS A 266 -4.80 3.90 15.28
N ILE A 267 -3.85 4.70 15.77
CA ILE A 267 -3.06 4.38 16.97
C ILE A 267 -3.84 4.40 18.28
N ASP A 268 -5.10 4.86 18.25
CA ASP A 268 -5.98 4.78 19.42
C ASP A 268 -6.49 3.38 19.70
N CYS A 269 -6.53 2.53 18.67
CA CYS A 269 -6.84 1.10 18.75
C CYS A 269 -5.58 0.24 18.55
N HIS A 270 -4.65 0.70 17.71
CA HIS A 270 -3.43 0.01 17.33
C HIS A 270 -2.19 0.61 18.04
N SER A 271 -1.87 0.13 19.24
CA SER A 271 -0.84 0.74 20.09
C SER A 271 0.59 0.52 19.57
N GLY A 272 0.77 -0.33 18.57
CA GLY A 272 2.06 -0.62 17.93
C GLY A 272 2.68 -1.94 18.37
N ALA A 273 2.29 -2.50 19.52
CA ALA A 273 2.82 -3.78 19.98
C ALA A 273 2.35 -4.96 19.10
N GLU A 274 1.12 -4.90 18.59
CA GLU A 274 0.62 -5.83 17.58
C GLU A 274 1.25 -5.61 16.19
N LEU A 275 1.81 -4.42 15.93
CA LEU A 275 2.40 -4.05 14.64
C LEU A 275 3.89 -4.44 14.58
N MET A 276 4.67 -4.05 15.58
CA MET A 276 6.13 -4.15 15.64
C MET A 276 6.61 -5.34 16.48
N GLY A 277 5.71 -6.15 17.01
CA GLY A 277 6.02 -7.18 17.99
C GLY A 277 5.94 -6.65 19.43
N GLY A 278 5.53 -7.51 20.36
CA GLY A 278 5.19 -7.10 21.72
C GLY A 278 6.42 -6.56 22.46
N HIS A 279 6.36 -5.29 22.87
CA HIS A 279 7.39 -4.66 23.68
C HIS A 279 7.34 -5.04 25.16
N SER A 280 6.43 -5.93 25.54
CA SER A 280 6.36 -6.57 26.85
C SER A 280 7.10 -7.90 26.77
N GLY A 281 8.09 -8.11 27.64
CA GLY A 281 9.08 -9.20 27.54
C GLY A 281 8.54 -10.59 27.16
N ALA A 282 9.41 -11.40 26.55
CA ALA A 282 9.13 -12.72 25.99
C ALA A 282 8.01 -13.50 26.71
N GLY A 283 6.90 -13.74 26.01
CA GLY A 283 5.83 -14.66 26.46
C GLY A 283 4.44 -14.06 26.65
N LYS A 284 4.25 -12.74 26.58
CA LYS A 284 2.91 -12.14 26.54
C LYS A 284 2.45 -11.96 25.10
N LYS A 285 1.61 -12.87 24.59
CA LYS A 285 0.79 -12.59 23.40
C LYS A 285 -0.13 -11.43 23.76
N GLU A 286 0.17 -10.23 23.26
CA GLU A 286 -0.73 -9.10 23.46
C GLU A 286 -2.08 -9.41 22.81
N LYS A 287 -3.15 -9.22 23.59
CA LYS A 287 -4.51 -9.55 23.13
C LYS A 287 -4.95 -8.46 22.17
N ALA A 288 -5.41 -8.86 20.99
CA ALA A 288 -6.03 -7.96 20.04
C ALA A 288 -7.12 -7.12 20.72
N VAL A 289 -7.18 -5.82 20.37
CA VAL A 289 -8.28 -4.95 20.79
C VAL A 289 -9.59 -5.52 20.27
N THR A 290 -10.60 -5.55 21.13
CA THR A 290 -11.95 -6.02 20.77
C THR A 290 -12.99 -4.99 21.17
N CYS A 291 -14.13 -4.99 20.47
CA CYS A 291 -15.26 -4.11 20.80
C CYS A 291 -15.67 -4.26 22.28
N LEU A 292 -15.71 -5.50 22.77
CA LEU A 292 -16.08 -5.81 24.15
C LEU A 292 -15.03 -5.39 25.18
N GLY A 293 -13.76 -5.27 24.79
CA GLY A 293 -12.70 -4.76 25.66
C GLY A 293 -13.02 -3.36 26.18
N CYS A 294 -13.58 -2.49 25.33
CA CYS A 294 -13.98 -1.13 25.71
C CYS A 294 -15.47 -1.04 26.06
N HIS A 295 -16.36 -1.41 25.14
CA HIS A 295 -17.80 -1.21 25.30
C HIS A 295 -18.45 -2.17 26.30
N GLY A 296 -17.83 -3.34 26.51
CA GLY A 296 -18.26 -4.35 27.46
C GLY A 296 -17.58 -4.26 28.82
N TRP A 297 -16.68 -3.28 29.03
CA TRP A 297 -15.90 -3.15 30.26
C TRP A 297 -16.79 -2.90 31.49
N ARG A 298 -16.36 -3.43 32.63
CA ARG A 298 -17.02 -3.31 33.93
C ARG A 298 -15.98 -3.10 35.02
N THR A 299 -16.36 -2.40 36.09
CA THR A 299 -15.50 -2.19 37.27
C THR A 299 -14.91 -3.52 37.75
N GLY A 300 -13.59 -3.54 37.96
CA GLY A 300 -12.83 -4.74 38.34
C GLY A 300 -12.18 -5.49 37.16
N LEU A 301 -12.53 -5.19 35.91
CA LEU A 301 -11.83 -5.70 34.73
C LEU A 301 -10.58 -4.85 34.42
N PRO A 302 -9.52 -5.45 33.85
CA PRO A 302 -8.35 -4.69 33.41
C PRO A 302 -8.73 -3.68 32.32
N ILE A 303 -8.08 -2.52 32.35
CA ILE A 303 -8.21 -1.51 31.31
C ILE A 303 -7.52 -2.05 30.04
N PRO A 304 -8.19 -2.03 28.87
CA PRO A 304 -7.69 -2.74 27.70
C PRO A 304 -6.53 -2.03 26.98
N LEU A 305 -6.43 -0.70 27.09
CA LEU A 305 -5.38 0.11 26.45
C LEU A 305 -4.89 1.19 27.43
N ASP A 306 -3.64 1.64 27.27
CA ASP A 306 -2.98 2.60 28.17
C ASP A 306 -3.49 4.05 28.04
N ASN A 307 -4.22 4.39 26.98
CA ASN A 307 -4.89 5.68 26.82
C ASN A 307 -6.32 5.72 27.34
N LEU A 308 -6.75 4.68 28.06
CA LEU A 308 -8.05 4.63 28.71
C LEU A 308 -7.90 4.82 30.22
N GLN A 309 -8.86 5.52 30.81
CA GLN A 309 -8.96 5.73 32.25
C GLN A 309 -10.39 5.48 32.72
N VAL A 310 -10.55 5.23 34.02
CA VAL A 310 -11.87 5.07 34.65
C VAL A 310 -12.27 6.38 35.29
N GLU A 311 -13.41 6.92 34.86
CA GLU A 311 -14.06 8.06 35.50
C GLU A 311 -15.54 7.73 35.72
N GLU A 312 -16.06 7.95 36.92
CA GLU A 312 -17.48 7.71 37.25
C GLU A 312 -18.00 6.32 36.81
N ASN A 313 -17.21 5.26 37.04
CA ASN A 313 -17.52 3.89 36.59
C ASN A 313 -17.76 3.74 35.07
N ARG A 314 -17.07 4.56 34.27
CA ARG A 314 -17.03 4.50 32.80
C ARG A 314 -15.59 4.55 32.32
N LEU A 315 -15.33 3.90 31.20
CA LEU A 315 -14.09 4.12 30.47
C LEU A 315 -14.17 5.45 29.73
N VAL A 316 -13.08 6.19 29.81
CA VAL A 316 -12.83 7.42 29.07
C VAL A 316 -11.54 7.24 28.31
N LEU A 317 -11.59 7.44 27.00
CA LEU A 317 -10.45 7.39 26.09
C LEU A 317 -9.87 8.80 25.92
N PHE A 318 -8.56 8.90 25.93
CA PHE A 318 -7.82 10.10 25.53
C PHE A 318 -7.15 9.82 24.19
N ALA A 319 -7.56 10.54 23.14
CA ALA A 319 -7.01 10.34 21.80
C ALA A 319 -5.52 10.73 21.78
N ARG A 320 -4.63 9.84 21.30
CA ARG A 320 -3.17 10.03 21.39
C ARG A 320 -2.66 11.22 20.62
N LEU A 321 -3.27 11.53 19.46
CA LEU A 321 -2.81 12.63 18.61
C LEU A 321 -3.35 14.00 19.05
N THR A 322 -4.53 14.04 19.66
CA THR A 322 -5.25 15.31 19.93
C THR A 322 -5.48 15.59 21.41
N GLY A 323 -5.30 14.61 22.28
CA GLY A 323 -5.66 14.68 23.70
C GLY A 323 -7.18 14.71 23.95
N LYS A 324 -8.00 14.58 22.90
CA LYS A 324 -9.45 14.68 23.01
C LYS A 324 -10.00 13.60 23.92
N LYS A 325 -10.79 14.01 24.90
CA LYS A 325 -11.47 13.14 25.86
C LYS A 325 -12.78 12.60 25.26
N LEU A 326 -12.93 11.28 25.24
CA LEU A 326 -14.07 10.57 24.67
C LEU A 326 -14.62 9.54 25.67
N VAL A 327 -15.89 9.69 26.05
CA VAL A 327 -16.55 8.71 26.93
C VAL A 327 -16.94 7.49 26.13
N VAL A 328 -16.53 6.30 26.57
CA VAL A 328 -16.84 5.02 25.91
C VAL A 328 -18.31 4.67 26.15
N PRO A 329 -19.14 4.51 25.08
CA PRO A 329 -20.55 4.10 25.23
C PRO A 329 -20.69 2.68 25.77
N LYS A 330 -21.70 2.46 26.62
CA LYS A 330 -22.08 1.14 27.15
C LYS A 330 -23.07 0.43 26.23
N LEU A 331 -23.02 -0.91 26.26
CA LEU A 331 -23.97 -1.78 25.56
C LEU A 331 -25.34 -1.76 26.27
N VAL A 332 -26.23 -0.83 25.89
CA VAL A 332 -27.54 -0.66 26.55
C VAL A 332 -28.71 -1.31 25.80
N HIS A 333 -28.59 -1.50 24.49
CA HIS A 333 -29.68 -2.05 23.69
C HIS A 333 -29.90 -3.55 23.97
N PRO A 334 -31.16 -4.05 24.11
CA PRO A 334 -31.45 -5.46 24.39
C PRO A 334 -30.85 -6.46 23.38
N ALA A 335 -30.70 -6.02 22.13
CA ALA A 335 -30.09 -6.83 21.06
C ALA A 335 -28.69 -7.34 21.41
N HIS A 336 -27.90 -6.59 22.21
CA HIS A 336 -26.57 -7.05 22.63
C HIS A 336 -26.65 -8.31 23.48
N LYS A 337 -27.69 -8.44 24.32
CA LYS A 337 -27.92 -9.66 25.12
C LYS A 337 -28.46 -10.79 24.24
N GLN A 338 -29.38 -10.49 23.33
CA GLN A 338 -30.02 -11.47 22.46
C GLN A 338 -29.06 -12.09 21.44
N TYR A 339 -28.19 -11.28 20.84
CA TYR A 339 -27.34 -11.69 19.71
C TYR A 339 -25.84 -11.72 20.03
N GLY A 340 -25.41 -11.33 21.24
CA GLY A 340 -23.99 -11.25 21.60
C GLY A 340 -23.20 -12.56 21.52
N LYS A 341 -23.88 -13.71 21.41
CA LYS A 341 -23.28 -15.04 21.17
C LYS A 341 -23.63 -15.61 19.78
N LYS A 342 -24.35 -14.86 18.96
CA LYS A 342 -24.86 -15.29 17.65
C LYS A 342 -24.24 -14.50 16.50
N ALA A 343 -23.87 -13.23 16.71
CA ALA A 343 -23.32 -12.37 15.68
C ALA A 343 -22.20 -11.48 16.20
N HIS A 344 -21.18 -11.28 15.38
CA HIS A 344 -20.15 -10.27 15.64
C HIS A 344 -20.75 -8.86 15.55
N CYS A 345 -20.22 -7.92 16.34
CA CYS A 345 -20.77 -6.55 16.44
C CYS A 345 -20.88 -5.87 15.06
N THR A 346 -19.90 -6.11 14.18
CA THR A 346 -19.85 -5.52 12.84
C THR A 346 -21.01 -5.93 11.94
N VAL A 347 -21.63 -7.10 12.13
CA VAL A 347 -22.81 -7.53 11.35
C VAL A 347 -23.92 -6.50 11.44
N CYS A 348 -24.18 -5.99 12.65
CA CYS A 348 -25.19 -4.96 12.89
C CYS A 348 -24.66 -3.54 12.70
N HIS A 349 -23.40 -3.29 13.05
CA HIS A 349 -22.87 -1.93 13.18
C HIS A 349 -22.12 -1.40 11.96
N SER A 350 -21.59 -2.24 11.08
CA SER A 350 -20.90 -1.77 9.87
C SER A 350 -21.90 -1.10 8.93
N GLN A 351 -21.62 0.14 8.51
CA GLN A 351 -22.50 0.87 7.61
C GLN A 351 -22.46 0.27 6.20
N TRP A 352 -21.29 -0.17 5.76
CA TRP A 352 -21.02 -0.78 4.46
C TRP A 352 -19.75 -1.65 4.55
N SER A 353 -19.45 -2.48 3.56
CA SER A 353 -18.21 -3.28 3.53
C SER A 353 -17.80 -3.58 2.10
N PHE A 354 -16.49 -3.65 1.83
CA PHE A 354 -15.98 -3.99 0.50
C PHE A 354 -16.50 -5.34 0.00
N ASN A 355 -17.02 -5.36 -1.22
CA ASN A 355 -17.43 -6.57 -1.92
C ASN A 355 -16.84 -6.54 -3.35
N ASP A 356 -15.56 -6.92 -3.45
CA ASP A 356 -14.77 -6.96 -4.70
C ASP A 356 -14.75 -8.40 -5.26
N GLN A 357 -15.78 -8.78 -6.02
CA GLN A 357 -15.93 -10.14 -6.55
C GLN A 357 -15.15 -10.35 -7.83
N GLY A 358 -14.62 -11.57 -8.00
CA GLY A 358 -13.89 -12.02 -9.18
C GLY A 358 -12.70 -11.11 -9.49
N THR A 359 -11.67 -11.13 -8.66
CA THR A 359 -10.43 -10.39 -8.94
C THR A 359 -9.63 -11.13 -10.00
N HIS A 360 -9.65 -10.61 -11.22
CA HIS A 360 -8.93 -11.17 -12.37
C HIS A 360 -7.53 -10.59 -12.45
N LEU A 361 -6.53 -11.46 -12.52
CA LEU A 361 -5.11 -11.10 -12.56
C LEU A 361 -4.45 -11.78 -13.75
N LEU A 362 -3.96 -10.97 -14.68
CA LEU A 362 -3.42 -11.44 -15.95
C LEU A 362 -1.94 -11.07 -16.05
N ARG A 363 -1.06 -12.08 -16.16
CA ARG A 363 0.36 -11.90 -16.46
C ARG A 363 0.61 -11.99 -17.96
N ILE A 364 1.26 -10.99 -18.55
CA ILE A 364 1.59 -10.93 -19.98
C ILE A 364 3.03 -10.48 -20.17
N ASP A 365 3.79 -11.23 -20.96
CA ASP A 365 5.20 -10.90 -21.24
C ASP A 365 5.34 -9.79 -22.30
N ASN A 366 4.35 -9.68 -23.21
CA ASN A 366 4.35 -8.70 -24.30
C ASN A 366 2.92 -8.16 -24.55
N PRO A 367 2.49 -7.12 -23.81
CA PRO A 367 1.15 -6.55 -23.96
C PRO A 367 0.94 -5.86 -25.30
N ASP A 368 -0.25 -6.06 -25.87
CA ASP A 368 -0.78 -5.16 -26.90
C ASP A 368 -1.27 -3.86 -26.22
N HIS A 369 -0.39 -2.84 -26.15
CA HIS A 369 -0.65 -1.61 -25.38
C HIS A 369 -2.00 -0.95 -25.71
N PRO A 370 -2.39 -0.73 -26.99
CA PRO A 370 -3.72 -0.22 -27.33
C PRO A 370 -4.88 -1.02 -26.71
N ALA A 371 -4.80 -2.35 -26.72
CA ALA A 371 -5.86 -3.22 -26.19
C ALA A 371 -6.03 -3.08 -24.68
N TRP A 372 -4.95 -2.75 -23.96
CA TRP A 372 -4.93 -2.65 -22.50
C TRP A 372 -4.92 -1.23 -21.94
N SER A 373 -4.88 -0.21 -22.81
CA SER A 373 -4.82 1.21 -22.42
C SER A 373 -5.89 1.63 -21.40
N ARG A 374 -7.11 1.09 -21.51
CA ARG A 374 -8.22 1.37 -20.56
C ARG A 374 -8.02 0.79 -19.16
N LEU A 375 -7.01 -0.05 -18.96
CA LEU A 375 -6.62 -0.59 -17.66
C LEU A 375 -5.33 0.04 -17.13
N SER A 376 -4.79 1.13 -17.72
CA SER A 376 -3.57 1.76 -17.19
C SER A 376 -3.72 2.19 -15.73
N VAL A 377 -4.86 2.80 -15.38
CA VAL A 377 -5.20 3.18 -14.01
C VAL A 377 -5.77 1.99 -13.24
N GLN A 378 -4.89 1.31 -12.50
CA GLN A 378 -5.23 0.13 -11.70
C GLN A 378 -4.40 0.04 -10.41
N GLY A 379 -4.08 1.22 -9.85
CA GLY A 379 -3.36 1.39 -8.59
C GLY A 379 -1.92 0.86 -8.64
N SER A 380 -1.24 0.93 -9.79
CA SER A 380 0.13 0.46 -9.97
C SER A 380 0.87 1.42 -10.89
N ARG A 381 1.79 2.23 -10.36
CA ARG A 381 2.44 3.25 -11.18
C ARG A 381 3.28 2.62 -12.28
N GLU A 382 4.00 1.55 -11.97
CA GLU A 382 4.82 0.82 -12.96
C GLU A 382 3.98 0.28 -14.14
N VAL A 383 2.71 -0.10 -13.89
CA VAL A 383 1.82 -0.60 -14.95
C VAL A 383 1.25 0.56 -15.76
N GLU A 384 0.84 1.62 -15.08
CA GLU A 384 0.34 2.86 -15.68
C GLU A 384 1.38 3.44 -16.64
N GLU A 385 2.63 3.60 -16.19
CA GLU A 385 3.73 4.09 -17.02
C GLU A 385 4.00 3.21 -18.24
N GLN A 386 3.95 1.88 -18.09
CA GLN A 386 4.19 0.97 -19.21
C GLN A 386 3.06 0.93 -20.24
N LEU A 387 1.82 1.20 -19.84
CA LEU A 387 0.69 1.23 -20.75
C LEU A 387 0.52 2.59 -21.42
N ASP A 388 0.72 3.68 -20.67
CA ASP A 388 0.55 5.04 -21.18
C ASP A 388 1.80 5.56 -21.92
N ASN A 389 2.99 5.13 -21.50
CA ASN A 389 4.29 5.52 -22.08
C ASN A 389 5.16 4.28 -22.34
N PRO A 390 4.79 3.43 -23.30
CA PRO A 390 5.44 2.14 -23.52
C PRO A 390 6.95 2.29 -23.78
N PRO A 391 7.81 1.62 -22.99
CA PRO A 391 9.25 1.72 -23.15
C PRO A 391 9.71 1.03 -24.43
N GLY A 392 10.77 1.57 -25.07
CA GLY A 392 11.35 0.95 -26.27
C GLY A 392 12.02 -0.41 -26.06
N GLN A 393 12.22 -0.85 -24.80
CA GLN A 393 12.92 -2.08 -24.42
C GLN A 393 11.98 -3.20 -23.90
N GLY A 394 10.66 -3.07 -24.12
CA GLY A 394 9.67 -4.05 -23.65
C GLY A 394 9.22 -3.83 -22.21
N THR A 395 8.13 -4.49 -21.81
CA THR A 395 7.54 -4.33 -20.48
C THR A 395 8.39 -4.97 -19.39
N SER A 396 8.48 -4.34 -18.22
CA SER A 396 9.21 -4.84 -17.08
C SER A 396 8.58 -4.45 -15.75
N LEU A 397 8.31 -5.43 -14.88
CA LEU A 397 7.91 -5.19 -13.49
C LEU A 397 9.02 -5.63 -12.53
N ARG A 398 9.29 -4.78 -11.54
CA ARG A 398 10.29 -5.08 -10.50
C ARG A 398 9.70 -5.97 -9.41
N ASP A 399 10.49 -6.93 -8.98
CA ASP A 399 10.26 -7.70 -7.77
C ASP A 399 10.34 -6.79 -6.53
N LYS A 400 9.33 -6.81 -5.66
CA LYS A 400 9.24 -5.91 -4.51
C LYS A 400 10.06 -6.36 -3.29
N ILE A 401 10.80 -7.45 -3.41
CA ILE A 401 11.69 -7.99 -2.37
C ILE A 401 13.16 -7.77 -2.73
N ASN A 402 13.56 -8.09 -3.97
CA ASN A 402 14.97 -8.03 -4.40
C ASN A 402 15.24 -7.07 -5.56
N GLU A 403 14.23 -6.30 -5.98
CA GLU A 403 14.29 -5.30 -7.06
C GLU A 403 14.59 -5.84 -8.47
N ALA A 404 14.68 -7.16 -8.63
CA ALA A 404 14.96 -7.78 -9.93
C ALA A 404 13.82 -7.51 -10.93
N SER A 405 14.19 -6.99 -12.10
CA SER A 405 13.28 -6.78 -13.22
C SER A 405 12.90 -8.10 -13.89
N SER A 406 11.65 -8.21 -14.36
CA SER A 406 11.20 -9.32 -15.21
C SER A 406 10.41 -8.78 -16.39
N PRO A 407 10.57 -9.37 -17.59
CA PRO A 407 9.91 -8.92 -18.80
C PRO A 407 8.43 -9.30 -18.81
N SER A 408 7.65 -8.81 -17.85
CA SER A 408 6.24 -9.12 -17.70
C SER A 408 5.46 -7.99 -17.07
N LEU A 409 4.18 -7.94 -17.40
CA LEU A 409 3.20 -7.04 -16.85
C LEU A 409 2.09 -7.85 -16.18
N TRP A 410 1.70 -7.45 -14.98
CA TRP A 410 0.50 -7.96 -14.32
C TRP A 410 -0.61 -6.93 -14.44
N LEU A 411 -1.72 -7.29 -15.06
CA LEU A 411 -2.96 -6.52 -15.13
C LEU A 411 -3.96 -7.03 -14.09
N LYS A 412 -4.86 -6.17 -13.64
CA LYS A 412 -5.93 -6.48 -12.69
C LYS A 412 -7.26 -5.93 -13.17
N GLY A 413 -8.32 -6.70 -12.95
CA GLY A 413 -9.70 -6.28 -13.11
C GLY A 413 -10.59 -6.96 -12.06
N TYR A 414 -11.87 -6.61 -12.09
CA TYR A 414 -12.89 -7.19 -11.21
C TYR A 414 -14.13 -7.56 -12.02
N GLU A 415 -14.87 -8.58 -11.59
CA GLU A 415 -16.20 -8.88 -12.13
C GLU A 415 -17.25 -7.89 -11.62
N LEU A 416 -17.24 -7.65 -10.31
CA LEU A 416 -18.21 -6.78 -9.65
C LEU A 416 -17.63 -6.17 -8.39
N ARG A 417 -17.81 -4.87 -8.22
CA ARG A 417 -17.44 -4.15 -7.00
C ARG A 417 -18.63 -3.41 -6.42
N ARG A 418 -18.96 -3.71 -5.17
CA ARG A 418 -20.09 -3.10 -4.43
C ARG A 418 -19.71 -2.88 -2.96
N TRP A 419 -20.53 -2.14 -2.23
CA TRP A 419 -20.31 -1.86 -0.80
C TRP A 419 -21.56 -1.91 0.08
N GLU A 420 -22.73 -1.77 -0.54
CA GLU A 420 -24.01 -1.49 0.09
C GLU A 420 -24.51 -2.66 0.94
N SER A 421 -24.23 -3.88 0.47
CA SER A 421 -24.66 -5.13 1.10
C SER A 421 -23.46 -5.95 1.55
N PRO A 422 -23.05 -5.87 2.84
CA PRO A 422 -22.02 -6.72 3.39
C PRO A 422 -22.38 -8.20 3.21
N LEU A 423 -21.41 -9.02 2.80
CA LEU A 423 -21.60 -10.47 2.73
C LEU A 423 -21.59 -11.02 4.15
N ILE A 424 -22.63 -11.75 4.55
CA ILE A 424 -22.76 -12.30 5.90
C ILE A 424 -22.74 -13.83 5.81
N GLY A 425 -22.00 -14.45 6.71
CA GLY A 425 -21.91 -15.91 6.80
C GLY A 425 -21.55 -16.36 8.20
N ILE A 426 -21.54 -17.67 8.41
CA ILE A 426 -21.14 -18.27 9.69
C ILE A 426 -19.62 -18.46 9.67
N GLY A 427 -18.95 -17.88 10.66
CA GLY A 427 -17.51 -18.05 10.88
C GLY A 427 -17.16 -19.39 11.52
N THR A 428 -15.88 -19.66 11.65
CA THR A 428 -15.36 -20.89 12.30
C THR A 428 -15.68 -20.98 13.79
N ASP A 429 -16.03 -19.85 14.42
CA ASP A 429 -16.52 -19.76 15.79
C ASP A 429 -18.05 -20.01 15.92
N GLY A 430 -18.73 -20.30 14.81
CA GLY A 430 -20.18 -20.53 14.77
C GLY A 430 -21.03 -19.26 14.87
N MET A 431 -20.41 -18.07 14.90
CA MET A 431 -21.11 -16.79 14.93
C MET A 431 -21.25 -16.21 13.52
N LEU A 432 -22.18 -15.27 13.34
CA LEU A 432 -22.26 -14.50 12.10
C LEU A 432 -21.11 -13.49 12.01
N HIS A 433 -20.45 -13.47 10.86
CA HIS A 433 -19.39 -12.54 10.49
C HIS A 433 -19.71 -11.86 9.16
N ILE A 434 -19.09 -10.71 8.94
CA ILE A 434 -18.99 -10.15 7.59
C ILE A 434 -17.81 -10.82 6.88
N PHE A 435 -17.98 -11.17 5.61
CA PHE A 435 -16.97 -11.79 4.78
C PHE A 435 -16.56 -10.88 3.63
N ARG A 436 -15.34 -11.06 3.16
CA ARG A 436 -14.85 -10.48 1.90
C ARG A 436 -14.37 -11.58 0.95
N PRO A 437 -14.57 -11.43 -0.36
CA PRO A 437 -14.02 -12.30 -1.40
C PRO A 437 -12.49 -12.13 -1.59
N ILE A 438 -11.71 -12.14 -0.50
CA ILE A 438 -10.27 -11.84 -0.53
C ILE A 438 -9.48 -12.82 -1.41
N LEU A 439 -9.89 -14.09 -1.42
CA LEU A 439 -9.28 -15.17 -2.20
C LEU A 439 -10.10 -15.51 -3.45
N ASP A 440 -11.07 -14.68 -3.86
CA ASP A 440 -11.74 -14.80 -5.17
C ASP A 440 -10.81 -14.26 -6.28
N LEU A 441 -9.61 -14.86 -6.35
CA LEU A 441 -8.56 -14.55 -7.28
C LEU A 441 -8.63 -15.52 -8.46
N HIS A 442 -8.46 -14.98 -9.66
CA HIS A 442 -8.44 -15.73 -10.92
C HIS A 442 -7.17 -15.36 -11.68
N LEU A 443 -6.29 -16.34 -11.87
CA LEU A 443 -4.97 -16.12 -12.47
C LEU A 443 -4.94 -16.63 -13.91
N SER A 444 -4.50 -15.75 -14.81
CA SER A 444 -4.25 -16.07 -16.21
C SER A 444 -2.83 -15.64 -16.62
N MET A 445 -2.25 -16.30 -17.60
CA MET A 445 -0.95 -15.96 -18.14
C MET A 445 -0.86 -16.22 -19.64
N ALA A 446 -0.32 -15.26 -20.37
CA ALA A 446 0.13 -15.45 -21.75
C ALA A 446 1.62 -15.12 -21.90
N ASP A 447 2.33 -15.96 -22.64
CA ASP A 447 3.77 -15.80 -22.90
C ASP A 447 4.06 -14.74 -23.97
N ALA A 448 5.35 -14.52 -24.26
CA ALA A 448 5.80 -13.55 -25.27
C ALA A 448 5.28 -13.83 -26.69
N ASN A 449 4.89 -15.07 -26.99
CA ASN A 449 4.29 -15.48 -28.27
C ASN A 449 2.76 -15.40 -28.26
N LYS A 450 2.16 -14.81 -27.22
CA LYS A 450 0.70 -14.73 -26.99
C LYS A 450 0.04 -16.09 -26.78
N LYS A 451 0.80 -17.14 -26.46
CA LYS A 451 0.23 -18.43 -26.09
C LYS A 451 -0.28 -18.37 -24.65
N VAL A 452 -1.54 -18.72 -24.46
CA VAL A 452 -2.14 -18.84 -23.12
C VAL A 452 -1.57 -20.10 -22.44
N LEU A 453 -0.90 -19.90 -21.31
CA LEU A 453 -0.35 -20.99 -20.49
C LEU A 453 -1.24 -21.34 -19.30
N PHE A 454 -1.91 -20.32 -18.74
CA PHE A 454 -2.90 -20.46 -17.67
C PHE A 454 -4.12 -19.64 -18.05
N ASP A 455 -5.30 -20.23 -17.92
CA ASP A 455 -6.58 -19.60 -18.23
C ASP A 455 -7.52 -19.71 -17.04
N ASN A 456 -7.77 -18.57 -16.38
CA ASN A 456 -8.76 -18.42 -15.32
C ASN A 456 -8.60 -19.44 -14.17
N VAL A 457 -7.36 -19.66 -13.73
CA VAL A 457 -7.05 -20.53 -12.59
C VAL A 457 -7.56 -19.85 -11.32
N GLY A 458 -8.67 -20.35 -10.79
CA GLY A 458 -9.31 -19.81 -9.59
C GLY A 458 -9.18 -20.72 -8.37
N VAL A 459 -9.47 -20.15 -7.19
CA VAL A 459 -9.49 -20.89 -5.93
C VAL A 459 -10.73 -21.79 -5.85
N ALA A 460 -10.54 -23.05 -5.47
CA ALA A 460 -11.61 -24.04 -5.32
C ALA A 460 -11.43 -24.87 -4.03
N PRO A 461 -12.54 -25.21 -3.32
CA PRO A 461 -13.94 -24.87 -3.62
C PRO A 461 -14.28 -23.39 -3.36
N ARG A 462 -15.38 -22.91 -3.96
CA ARG A 462 -15.79 -21.48 -3.94
C ARG A 462 -15.86 -20.87 -2.54
N GLN A 463 -16.19 -21.65 -1.52
CA GLN A 463 -16.28 -21.20 -0.13
C GLN A 463 -14.92 -20.70 0.41
N GLN A 464 -13.80 -21.27 -0.06
CA GLN A 464 -12.45 -20.85 0.36
C GLN A 464 -12.05 -19.47 -0.20
N ARG A 465 -12.83 -18.91 -1.12
CA ARG A 465 -12.61 -17.57 -1.68
C ARG A 465 -12.95 -16.46 -0.69
N TYR A 466 -13.81 -16.76 0.29
CA TYR A 466 -14.35 -15.78 1.21
C TYR A 466 -13.71 -15.94 2.59
N LEU A 467 -13.16 -14.85 3.12
CA LEU A 467 -12.56 -14.82 4.44
C LEU A 467 -13.33 -13.87 5.37
N PRO A 468 -13.44 -14.19 6.67
CA PRO A 468 -14.01 -13.27 7.65
C PRO A 468 -13.25 -11.93 7.63
N TYR A 469 -14.01 -10.85 7.78
CA TYR A 469 -13.50 -9.49 7.76
C TYR A 469 -14.18 -8.66 8.84
N THR A 470 -13.41 -7.75 9.44
CA THR A 470 -13.90 -6.76 10.40
C THR A 470 -13.88 -5.40 9.70
N PRO A 471 -15.00 -4.92 9.13
CA PRO A 471 -15.04 -3.61 8.50
C PRO A 471 -14.86 -2.51 9.53
N HIS A 472 -14.02 -1.53 9.20
CA HIS A 472 -13.81 -0.32 9.98
C HIS A 472 -14.78 0.76 9.50
N THR A 473 -16.06 0.41 9.43
CA THR A 473 -17.14 1.29 9.00
C THR A 473 -18.24 1.34 10.06
N VAL A 474 -17.83 1.19 11.33
CA VAL A 474 -18.74 1.07 12.47
C VAL A 474 -19.55 2.36 12.59
N GLY A 475 -20.85 2.21 12.75
CA GLY A 475 -21.78 3.30 13.02
C GLY A 475 -22.90 2.87 13.94
N LYS A 476 -23.95 3.69 14.01
CA LYS A 476 -25.19 3.25 14.65
C LYS A 476 -25.77 2.10 13.85
N ALA A 477 -26.19 1.03 14.52
CA ALA A 477 -26.88 -0.06 13.85
C ALA A 477 -28.12 0.52 13.13
N GLY A 478 -28.32 0.15 11.87
CA GLY A 478 -29.46 0.60 11.09
C GLY A 478 -30.78 0.12 11.70
N ALA A 479 -31.89 0.81 11.43
CA ALA A 479 -33.22 0.43 11.94
C ALA A 479 -33.60 -1.02 11.55
N PHE A 480 -33.07 -1.51 10.44
CA PHE A 480 -33.31 -2.83 9.88
C PHE A 480 -32.17 -3.83 10.17
N PHE A 481 -31.38 -3.64 11.25
CA PHE A 481 -30.27 -4.56 11.57
C PHE A 481 -30.73 -6.03 11.70
N ASN A 482 -31.99 -6.27 12.10
CA ASN A 482 -32.57 -7.61 12.15
C ASN A 482 -32.61 -8.28 10.77
N GLU A 483 -32.79 -7.54 9.67
CA GLU A 483 -32.79 -8.09 8.31
C GLU A 483 -31.42 -8.63 7.90
N ARG A 484 -30.34 -8.15 8.53
CA ARG A 484 -28.99 -8.73 8.36
C ARG A 484 -28.79 -10.01 9.16
N LEU A 485 -29.57 -10.22 10.22
CA LEU A 485 -29.43 -11.35 11.14
C LEU A 485 -30.34 -12.51 10.73
N THR A 486 -31.65 -12.27 10.62
CA THR A 486 -32.68 -13.31 10.49
C THR A 486 -32.45 -14.28 9.32
N PRO A 487 -32.09 -13.83 8.10
CA PRO A 487 -31.85 -14.74 6.98
C PRO A 487 -30.60 -15.61 7.13
N ASN A 488 -29.66 -15.19 7.99
CA ASN A 488 -28.34 -15.80 8.11
C ASN A 488 -28.19 -16.66 9.38
N LEU A 489 -29.06 -16.49 10.37
CA LEU A 489 -29.03 -17.31 11.59
C LEU A 489 -29.37 -18.77 11.24
N PRO A 490 -28.69 -19.75 11.87
CA PRO A 490 -29.07 -21.15 11.71
C PRO A 490 -30.54 -21.32 12.09
N THR A 491 -31.33 -21.94 11.23
CA THR A 491 -32.68 -22.36 11.58
C THR A 491 -32.59 -23.29 12.78
N GLU A 492 -33.28 -22.98 13.88
CA GLU A 492 -33.39 -23.92 15.00
C GLU A 492 -34.03 -25.20 14.45
N ILE A 493 -33.23 -26.27 14.32
CA ILE A 493 -33.78 -27.61 14.13
C ILE A 493 -34.49 -27.90 15.45
N GLN A 494 -35.83 -27.76 15.47
CA GLN A 494 -36.59 -28.23 16.61
C GLN A 494 -36.32 -29.74 16.78
N PRO A 495 -36.07 -30.20 18.02
CA PRO A 495 -35.74 -31.59 18.30
C PRO A 495 -36.85 -32.57 17.91
#